data_AF-A0A1C7LL98-F1
#
_entry.id   AF-A0A1C7LL98-F1
#
_cell.length_a   1.000
_cell.length_b   1.000
_cell.length_c   1.000
_cell.angle_alpha   90.00
_cell.angle_beta   90.00
_cell.angle_gamma   90.00
#
_symmetry.space_group_name_H-M   'P 1'
#
loop_
_entity.id
_entity.type
_entity.pdbx_description
1 polymer ?
#
loop_
_entity_poly.entity_id
_entity_poly.type
_entity_poly.pdbx_seq_one_letter_code
_entity_poly.pdbx_strand_id
1 'polypeptide(L)'
;MMAEPSKVYQLLECTYSLCFYLYRRLSPTFRSEPPGVMPPKLQARFKLEWPHVTLGFRERCKFTHDRDTSASPRASPLPTQLSTPTQSRRQGTPAASRAPRQVCDFFWTTGQCARGFECNFRHERQHGAGPAQDQPATAPSEEQAADFFSAEGLAINIGSVREERHTLNPSEVHNHLKEFLRDNYTFESASKVQGFVRILGSVNDRNKAWNTEDAQALLEVIVKGNILLRIGDVLRFEPVDFRVSYGSGALSFQRGYFPVFQFFASDLILKTTLHKHINHLYTVLENNHEVVFNVIRICMAAMIENSSWKDPTPGLLPSLQNNLDGVTVFKVLSTIILQYLNRFKDSVRNHPNIVELVNKFSSWFELWEKAVSTSPPRFDDVITSSPHNTRILIIGQLREEIDRLKAIVQRESDTLRKLTRPSARPLVTPAQRSEALMGQLVQTYDPPGTLRTAGPRHDNDFEDISKIRIAPSHNELLSPLPPYLPVFLPNAPHHRPANSMERHVDIQFVF
;
A
#
# COMPACT_ATOMS: atom_id res chain seq x y z
N MET A 1 -23.32 19.44 -24.44
CA MET A 1 -22.40 18.76 -23.51
C MET A 1 -23.20 17.73 -22.73
N MET A 2 -23.22 16.47 -23.18
CA MET A 2 -23.90 15.37 -22.50
C MET A 2 -22.83 14.44 -21.92
N ALA A 3 -22.86 14.24 -20.61
CA ALA A 3 -22.01 13.30 -19.90
C ALA A 3 -22.50 11.87 -20.10
N GLU A 4 -21.58 10.92 -20.25
CA GLU A 4 -21.86 9.51 -20.47
C GLU A 4 -22.68 8.88 -19.32
N PRO A 5 -23.69 8.05 -19.63
CA PRO A 5 -24.57 7.42 -18.63
C PRO A 5 -23.86 6.41 -17.71
N SER A 6 -22.65 5.95 -18.04
CA SER A 6 -21.86 5.01 -17.22
C SER A 6 -21.45 5.58 -15.85
N LYS A 7 -21.15 6.89 -15.79
CA LYS A 7 -20.70 7.55 -14.54
C LYS A 7 -21.84 7.78 -13.54
N VAL A 8 -23.08 7.84 -14.00
CA VAL A 8 -24.26 8.06 -13.15
C VAL A 8 -24.64 6.78 -12.39
N TYR A 9 -24.48 5.61 -13.00
CA TYR A 9 -24.75 4.32 -12.35
C TYR A 9 -23.74 3.97 -11.24
N GLN A 10 -22.46 4.32 -11.41
CA GLN A 10 -21.44 4.11 -10.36
C GLN A 10 -21.65 5.03 -9.15
N LEU A 11 -22.12 6.26 -9.35
CA LEU A 11 -22.44 7.17 -8.25
C LEU A 11 -23.68 6.69 -7.45
N LEU A 12 -24.69 6.14 -8.13
CA LEU A 12 -25.90 5.61 -7.49
C LEU A 12 -25.61 4.36 -6.63
N GLU A 13 -24.79 3.41 -7.09
CA GLU A 13 -24.42 2.25 -6.27
C GLU A 13 -23.55 2.62 -5.06
N CYS A 14 -22.64 3.59 -5.19
CA CYS A 14 -21.86 4.11 -4.06
C CYS A 14 -22.75 4.76 -2.99
N THR A 15 -23.76 5.54 -3.37
CA THR A 15 -24.69 6.16 -2.41
C THR A 15 -25.60 5.14 -1.73
N TYR A 16 -26.03 4.09 -2.42
CA TYR A 16 -26.86 3.02 -1.85
C TYR A 16 -26.10 2.22 -0.79
N SER A 17 -24.84 1.88 -1.06
CA SER A 17 -23.97 1.15 -0.12
C SER A 17 -23.62 1.98 1.11
N LEU A 18 -23.40 3.29 0.94
CA LEU A 18 -23.09 4.20 2.04
C LEU A 18 -24.31 4.47 2.94
N CYS A 19 -25.51 4.64 2.36
CA CYS A 19 -26.74 4.80 3.13
C CYS A 19 -27.12 3.53 3.90
N PHE A 20 -26.91 2.34 3.32
CA PHE A 20 -27.18 1.06 4.00
C PHE A 20 -26.20 0.83 5.16
N TYR A 21 -24.93 1.20 4.98
CA TYR A 21 -23.88 1.12 6.01
C TYR A 21 -24.14 2.09 7.17
N LEU A 22 -24.55 3.33 6.89
CA LEU A 22 -24.87 4.33 7.91
C LEU A 22 -26.16 4.00 8.67
N TYR A 23 -27.18 3.46 8.00
CA TYR A 23 -28.43 3.05 8.65
C TYR A 23 -28.23 1.87 9.62
N ARG A 24 -27.39 0.88 9.25
CA ARG A 24 -27.07 -0.27 10.11
C ARG A 24 -26.26 0.11 11.36
N ARG A 25 -25.58 1.26 11.34
CA ARG A 25 -24.77 1.78 12.46
C ARG A 25 -25.57 2.62 13.45
N LEU A 26 -26.76 3.11 13.10
CA LEU A 26 -27.52 4.11 13.87
C LEU A 26 -28.81 3.59 14.54
N SER A 27 -29.16 2.31 14.46
CA SER A 27 -30.37 1.76 15.12
C SER A 27 -30.16 0.32 15.61
N PRO A 28 -30.03 0.06 16.92
CA PRO A 28 -29.65 -1.27 17.43
C PRO A 28 -30.79 -2.29 17.51
N THR A 29 -32.01 -1.96 17.11
CA THR A 29 -33.20 -2.78 17.40
C THR A 29 -34.04 -3.10 16.17
N PHE A 30 -33.52 -3.87 15.21
CA PHE A 30 -34.36 -4.56 14.22
C PHE A 30 -33.64 -5.81 13.68
N ARG A 31 -34.01 -6.99 14.21
CA ARG A 31 -33.74 -8.29 13.58
C ARG A 31 -35.06 -8.81 13.04
N SER A 32 -35.02 -9.42 11.86
CA SER A 32 -36.09 -10.12 11.13
C SER A 32 -36.95 -9.28 10.17
N GLU A 33 -36.49 -9.11 8.92
CA GLU A 33 -37.27 -9.13 7.66
C GLU A 33 -36.32 -9.39 6.47
N PRO A 34 -36.78 -9.97 5.33
CA PRO A 34 -35.92 -10.39 4.23
C PRO A 34 -35.38 -9.22 3.38
N PRO A 35 -34.24 -9.40 2.69
CA PRO A 35 -33.61 -8.32 1.93
C PRO A 35 -34.43 -7.96 0.68
N GLY A 36 -34.87 -6.70 0.58
CA GLY A 36 -35.40 -6.16 -0.68
C GLY A 36 -36.53 -5.13 -0.61
N VAL A 37 -37.10 -4.85 0.57
CA VAL A 37 -38.21 -3.88 0.68
C VAL A 37 -37.84 -2.72 1.59
N MET A 38 -37.91 -1.48 1.06
CA MET A 38 -37.67 -0.25 1.81
C MET A 38 -38.87 0.08 2.71
N PRO A 39 -38.68 0.58 3.95
CA PRO A 39 -39.78 0.98 4.81
C PRO A 39 -40.59 2.17 4.25
N PRO A 40 -41.93 2.23 4.47
CA PRO A 40 -42.81 3.27 3.90
C PRO A 40 -42.41 4.72 4.25
N LYS A 41 -41.80 4.93 5.44
CA LYS A 41 -41.34 6.24 5.90
C LYS A 41 -40.15 6.79 5.08
N LEU A 42 -39.33 5.91 4.51
CA LEU A 42 -38.21 6.29 3.63
C LEU A 42 -38.68 6.57 2.20
N GLN A 43 -39.68 5.84 1.70
CA GLN A 43 -40.31 6.12 0.41
C GLN A 43 -40.98 7.51 0.37
N ALA A 44 -41.64 7.92 1.46
CA ALA A 44 -42.28 9.23 1.54
C ALA A 44 -41.26 10.38 1.50
N ARG A 45 -40.08 10.21 2.11
CA ARG A 45 -39.02 11.24 2.15
C ARG A 45 -38.27 11.35 0.83
N PHE A 46 -38.05 10.23 0.14
CA PHE A 46 -37.37 10.19 -1.17
C PHE A 46 -38.23 10.82 -2.30
N LYS A 47 -39.56 10.67 -2.22
CA LYS A 47 -40.52 11.24 -3.20
C LYS A 47 -40.69 12.76 -3.10
N LEU A 48 -40.37 13.33 -1.93
CA LEU A 48 -40.40 14.79 -1.69
C LEU A 48 -39.16 15.50 -2.23
N GLU A 49 -37.99 14.85 -2.19
CA GLU A 49 -36.72 15.45 -2.64
C GLU A 49 -36.45 15.29 -4.14
N TRP A 50 -37.05 14.29 -4.82
CA TRP A 50 -36.76 14.00 -6.24
C TRP A 50 -38.00 13.57 -7.05
N PRO A 51 -38.89 14.51 -7.43
CA PRO A 51 -40.19 14.20 -8.04
C PRO A 51 -40.12 13.60 -9.46
N HIS A 52 -38.94 13.49 -10.08
CA HIS A 52 -38.75 13.04 -11.47
C HIS A 52 -38.14 11.63 -11.61
N VAL A 53 -37.89 10.91 -10.52
CA VAL A 53 -37.27 9.57 -10.58
C VAL A 53 -38.33 8.48 -10.41
N THR A 54 -38.73 7.86 -11.51
CA THR A 54 -39.53 6.62 -11.53
C THR A 54 -38.63 5.40 -11.72
N LEU A 55 -38.62 4.48 -10.76
CA LEU A 55 -37.96 3.18 -10.87
C LEU A 55 -38.89 2.17 -11.57
N GLY A 56 -38.53 1.77 -12.78
CA GLY A 56 -39.18 0.67 -13.52
C GLY A 56 -38.13 -0.35 -13.96
N PHE A 57 -38.25 -1.58 -13.47
CA PHE A 57 -37.43 -2.72 -13.86
C PHE A 57 -38.10 -3.44 -15.06
N ARG A 58 -37.50 -3.37 -16.26
CA ARG A 58 -37.49 -4.44 -17.30
C ARG A 58 -36.76 -3.99 -18.59
N GLU A 59 -35.93 -4.91 -19.09
CA GLU A 59 -35.58 -5.16 -20.50
C GLU A 59 -34.94 -4.05 -21.35
N ARG A 60 -33.60 -4.08 -21.51
CA ARG A 60 -32.90 -3.72 -22.78
C ARG A 60 -31.62 -4.54 -22.96
N CYS A 61 -31.73 -5.69 -23.63
CA CYS A 61 -30.59 -6.40 -24.25
C CYS A 61 -30.23 -5.68 -25.56
N LYS A 62 -28.94 -5.55 -25.89
CA LYS A 62 -28.42 -4.73 -27.01
C LYS A 62 -28.02 -5.56 -28.24
N PHE A 63 -28.52 -6.79 -28.36
CA PHE A 63 -28.27 -7.66 -29.51
C PHE A 63 -29.59 -7.94 -30.25
N THR A 64 -29.57 -7.78 -31.57
CA THR A 64 -30.71 -8.02 -32.47
C THR A 64 -31.06 -9.50 -32.49
N HIS A 65 -32.32 -9.82 -32.21
CA HIS A 65 -32.91 -11.14 -32.44
C HIS A 65 -33.78 -11.02 -33.69
N ASP A 66 -33.32 -11.60 -34.80
CA ASP A 66 -34.21 -11.95 -35.90
C ASP A 66 -34.19 -13.46 -36.09
N ARG A 67 -35.39 -14.02 -36.07
CA ARG A 67 -35.65 -15.45 -36.26
C ARG A 67 -36.67 -15.59 -37.39
N ASP A 68 -36.33 -16.51 -38.29
CA ASP A 68 -37.17 -17.23 -39.25
C ASP A 68 -37.51 -16.55 -40.59
N THR A 69 -36.95 -17.08 -41.69
CA THR A 69 -37.68 -17.97 -42.62
C THR A 69 -36.81 -18.48 -43.78
N SER A 70 -37.04 -19.73 -44.18
CA SER A 70 -36.45 -20.42 -45.33
C SER A 70 -37.49 -20.54 -46.45
N ALA A 71 -37.15 -20.20 -47.72
CA ALA A 71 -37.64 -20.84 -48.96
C ALA A 71 -37.09 -20.17 -50.26
N SER A 72 -36.68 -21.02 -51.20
CA SER A 72 -36.14 -20.86 -52.59
C SER A 72 -37.14 -20.32 -53.65
N PRO A 73 -36.86 -20.27 -54.99
CA PRO A 73 -35.60 -20.26 -55.78
C PRO A 73 -35.55 -19.23 -56.98
N ARG A 74 -34.41 -19.23 -57.71
CA ARG A 74 -34.28 -19.25 -59.21
C ARG A 74 -33.71 -18.01 -59.93
N ALA A 75 -32.62 -18.26 -60.68
CA ALA A 75 -32.27 -17.82 -62.06
C ALA A 75 -30.94 -17.06 -62.23
N SER A 76 -29.99 -17.72 -62.91
CA SER A 76 -28.77 -17.15 -63.53
C SER A 76 -29.10 -16.41 -64.85
N PRO A 77 -28.17 -15.61 -65.44
CA PRO A 77 -27.11 -16.18 -66.29
C PRO A 77 -25.71 -15.50 -66.18
N LEU A 78 -24.67 -16.27 -66.55
CA LEU A 78 -23.26 -15.93 -66.82
C LEU A 78 -23.10 -15.43 -68.30
N PRO A 79 -21.91 -15.14 -68.92
CA PRO A 79 -20.49 -15.35 -68.50
C PRO A 79 -19.47 -14.20 -68.85
N THR A 80 -18.20 -14.36 -68.43
CA THR A 80 -16.91 -14.34 -69.23
C THR A 80 -15.72 -14.06 -68.25
N GLN A 81 -15.01 -15.06 -67.71
CA GLN A 81 -13.80 -15.80 -68.18
C GLN A 81 -12.41 -15.11 -68.04
N LEU A 82 -11.40 -15.98 -67.78
CA LEU A 82 -9.93 -15.85 -67.67
C LEU A 82 -9.36 -15.45 -66.27
N SER A 83 -8.47 -16.18 -65.59
CA SER A 83 -7.68 -17.41 -65.85
C SER A 83 -7.10 -17.97 -64.51
N THR A 84 -7.04 -19.29 -64.36
CA THR A 84 -6.13 -20.07 -63.44
C THR A 84 -4.69 -20.10 -63.98
N PRO A 85 -3.61 -20.52 -63.26
CA PRO A 85 -3.50 -21.59 -62.23
C PRO A 85 -2.61 -21.18 -61.01
N THR A 86 -2.42 -21.89 -59.90
CA THR A 86 -1.96 -23.28 -59.73
C THR A 86 -2.04 -23.63 -58.24
N GLN A 87 -2.67 -24.77 -57.91
CA GLN A 87 -2.58 -25.39 -56.59
C GLN A 87 -1.16 -25.92 -56.36
N SER A 88 -0.42 -25.30 -55.43
CA SER A 88 0.77 -25.92 -54.84
C SER A 88 0.37 -26.69 -53.59
N ARG A 89 0.15 -27.99 -53.78
CA ARG A 89 0.24 -29.03 -52.77
C ARG A 89 1.62 -28.95 -52.08
N ARG A 90 1.68 -28.37 -50.87
CA ARG A 90 2.75 -28.62 -49.89
C ARG A 90 2.13 -29.52 -48.82
N GLN A 91 2.34 -30.83 -48.97
CA GLN A 91 3.31 -31.61 -48.19
C GLN A 91 2.95 -31.60 -46.70
N GLY A 92 2.47 -32.76 -46.26
CA GLY A 92 2.03 -33.01 -44.90
C GLY A 92 3.09 -32.62 -43.89
N THR A 93 2.70 -31.70 -43.00
CA THR A 93 3.26 -31.63 -41.66
C THR A 93 3.07 -32.99 -40.99
N PRO A 94 4.08 -33.52 -40.27
CA PRO A 94 3.87 -34.70 -39.46
C PRO A 94 2.77 -34.37 -38.45
N ALA A 95 1.86 -35.32 -38.21
CA ALA A 95 0.81 -35.18 -37.21
C ALA A 95 1.46 -34.85 -35.86
N ALA A 96 1.54 -33.56 -35.54
CA ALA A 96 2.01 -33.09 -34.26
C ALA A 96 1.09 -33.73 -33.22
N SER A 97 1.71 -34.45 -32.29
CA SER A 97 1.06 -35.08 -31.14
C SER A 97 0.21 -34.04 -30.41
N ARG A 98 -1.09 -34.01 -30.74
CA ARG A 98 -2.09 -33.13 -30.14
C ARG A 98 -2.03 -33.27 -28.63
N ALA A 99 -2.14 -32.16 -27.89
CA ALA A 99 -1.99 -32.23 -26.45
C ALA A 99 -3.12 -33.09 -25.84
N PRO A 100 -2.87 -33.75 -24.70
CA PRO A 100 -3.91 -34.42 -23.94
C PRO A 100 -5.08 -33.47 -23.61
N ARG A 101 -6.26 -34.03 -23.34
CA ARG A 101 -7.43 -33.23 -22.96
C ARG A 101 -7.09 -32.36 -21.75
N GLN A 102 -7.57 -31.11 -21.76
CA GLN A 102 -7.34 -30.08 -20.72
C GLN A 102 -5.90 -29.53 -20.63
N VAL A 103 -5.00 -29.92 -21.54
CA VAL A 103 -3.66 -29.34 -21.67
C VAL A 103 -3.65 -28.30 -22.79
N CYS A 104 -2.91 -27.20 -22.60
CA CYS A 104 -2.79 -26.14 -23.60
C CYS A 104 -1.97 -26.63 -24.79
N ASP A 105 -2.56 -26.75 -25.98
CA ASP A 105 -1.86 -27.20 -27.20
C ASP A 105 -0.61 -26.35 -27.51
N PHE A 106 -0.70 -25.02 -27.34
CA PHE A 106 0.43 -24.11 -27.57
C PHE A 106 1.55 -24.35 -26.57
N PHE A 107 1.23 -24.45 -25.28
CA PHE A 107 2.23 -24.68 -24.25
C PHE A 107 2.86 -26.07 -24.37
N TRP A 108 2.06 -27.09 -24.72
CA TRP A 108 2.50 -28.47 -24.92
C TRP A 108 3.55 -28.58 -26.03
N THR A 109 3.35 -27.85 -27.13
CA THR A 109 4.22 -27.92 -28.32
C THR A 109 5.39 -26.95 -28.26
N THR A 110 5.21 -25.75 -27.70
CA THR A 110 6.23 -24.68 -27.73
C THR A 110 6.88 -24.41 -26.37
N GLY A 111 6.32 -24.92 -25.29
CA GLY A 111 6.75 -24.60 -23.92
C GLY A 111 6.36 -23.18 -23.47
N GLN A 112 5.63 -22.41 -24.28
CA GLN A 112 5.20 -21.06 -23.99
C GLN A 112 3.73 -20.85 -24.39
N CYS A 113 3.02 -19.97 -23.68
CA CYS A 113 1.64 -19.61 -24.00
C CYS A 113 1.47 -18.11 -23.84
N ALA A 114 1.06 -17.42 -24.91
CA ALA A 114 0.81 -15.99 -24.90
C ALA A 114 -0.28 -15.55 -23.90
N ARG A 115 -1.15 -16.48 -23.48
CA ARG A 115 -2.17 -16.22 -22.46
C ARG A 115 -1.65 -16.31 -21.02
N GLY A 116 -0.42 -16.76 -20.81
CA GLY A 116 0.21 -16.85 -19.49
C GLY A 116 -0.71 -17.42 -18.40
N PHE A 117 -0.82 -16.71 -17.28
CA PHE A 117 -1.67 -17.08 -16.15
C PHE A 117 -3.19 -16.99 -16.44
N GLU A 118 -3.61 -16.34 -17.52
CA GLU A 118 -5.02 -16.26 -17.96
C GLU A 118 -5.44 -17.46 -18.82
N CYS A 119 -4.55 -18.42 -19.06
CA CYS A 119 -4.85 -19.61 -19.84
C CYS A 119 -5.70 -20.63 -19.06
N ASN A 120 -6.89 -20.94 -19.57
CA ASN A 120 -7.79 -21.90 -18.92
C ASN A 120 -7.25 -23.35 -18.92
N PHE A 121 -6.36 -23.69 -19.85
CA PHE A 121 -5.80 -25.04 -19.98
C PHE A 121 -4.52 -25.22 -19.16
N ARG A 122 -4.24 -26.45 -18.74
CA ARG A 122 -3.04 -26.77 -17.95
C ARG A 122 -1.78 -26.57 -18.80
N HIS A 123 -0.75 -26.00 -18.20
CA HIS A 123 0.56 -25.83 -18.81
C HIS A 123 1.43 -27.01 -18.40
N GLU A 124 1.46 -28.03 -19.27
CA GLU A 124 2.31 -29.23 -19.13
C GLU A 124 3.15 -29.38 -20.39
N ARG A 125 4.39 -29.85 -20.24
CA ARG A 125 5.26 -30.19 -21.39
C ARG A 125 5.06 -31.63 -21.82
N GLN A 126 5.32 -31.90 -23.10
CA GLN A 126 5.31 -33.23 -23.66
C GLN A 126 6.30 -34.15 -22.91
N HIS A 127 5.80 -35.23 -22.31
CA HIS A 127 6.65 -36.23 -21.66
C HIS A 127 7.62 -36.84 -22.68
N GLY A 128 8.92 -36.64 -22.48
CA GLY A 128 9.98 -37.06 -23.40
C GLY A 128 10.75 -35.90 -24.06
N ALA A 129 10.25 -34.67 -23.99
CA ALA A 129 11.13 -33.50 -24.10
C ALA A 129 11.89 -33.40 -22.78
N GLY A 130 13.16 -33.80 -22.77
CA GLY A 130 14.05 -33.64 -21.60
C GLY A 130 14.05 -32.18 -21.12
N PRO A 131 14.62 -31.89 -19.93
CA PRO A 131 14.77 -30.51 -19.49
C PRO A 131 15.68 -29.79 -20.48
N ALA A 132 15.09 -29.07 -21.43
CA ALA A 132 15.78 -28.03 -22.15
C ALA A 132 16.10 -26.94 -21.11
N GLN A 133 17.27 -27.05 -20.49
CA GLN A 133 18.16 -25.90 -20.43
C GLN A 133 18.19 -25.29 -21.84
N ASP A 134 18.10 -23.97 -21.92
CA ASP A 134 17.97 -23.15 -23.13
C ASP A 134 16.55 -22.64 -23.42
N GLN A 135 16.16 -21.61 -22.65
CA GLN A 135 15.72 -20.39 -23.32
C GLN A 135 16.90 -19.89 -24.19
N PRO A 136 16.68 -19.41 -25.43
CA PRO A 136 17.76 -18.79 -26.19
C PRO A 136 18.28 -17.58 -25.42
N ALA A 137 19.54 -17.66 -24.99
CA ALA A 137 20.28 -16.58 -24.38
C ALA A 137 20.22 -15.36 -25.31
N THR A 138 19.38 -14.40 -24.94
CA THR A 138 19.39 -13.09 -25.57
C THR A 138 20.38 -12.24 -24.76
N ALA A 139 21.64 -12.24 -25.20
CA ALA A 139 22.77 -11.49 -24.62
C ALA A 139 23.12 -11.87 -23.15
N PRO A 140 24.36 -11.63 -22.67
CA PRO A 140 24.70 -11.90 -21.28
C PRO A 140 24.00 -10.88 -20.40
N SER A 141 22.78 -11.18 -19.96
CA SER A 141 22.23 -10.52 -18.78
C SER A 141 23.12 -10.94 -17.62
N GLU A 142 23.83 -9.97 -17.03
CA GLU A 142 24.53 -10.11 -15.75
C GLU A 142 23.77 -11.08 -14.85
N GLU A 143 24.47 -12.08 -14.29
CA GLU A 143 23.90 -13.00 -13.32
C GLU A 143 23.00 -12.20 -12.37
N GLN A 144 21.68 -12.39 -12.44
CA GLN A 144 20.74 -11.83 -11.48
C GLN A 144 20.92 -12.60 -10.17
N ALA A 145 22.07 -12.36 -9.54
CA ALA A 145 22.30 -12.60 -8.14
C ALA A 145 21.21 -11.85 -7.39
N ALA A 146 20.61 -12.51 -6.39
CA ALA A 146 19.64 -11.84 -5.53
C ALA A 146 20.29 -10.56 -4.98
N ASP A 147 19.55 -9.46 -4.95
CA ASP A 147 20.05 -8.20 -4.39
C ASP A 147 20.64 -8.48 -3.01
N PHE A 148 21.90 -8.10 -2.80
CA PHE A 148 22.63 -8.35 -1.56
C PHE A 148 21.87 -7.85 -0.34
N PHE A 149 21.12 -6.74 -0.48
CA PHE A 149 20.35 -6.12 0.59
C PHE A 149 18.92 -6.66 0.72
N SER A 150 18.49 -7.61 -0.11
CA SER A 150 17.19 -8.29 0.00
C SER A 150 17.18 -9.33 1.14
N ALA A 151 16.00 -9.79 1.55
CA ALA A 151 15.88 -10.89 2.52
C ALA A 151 16.60 -12.15 2.01
N GLU A 152 16.40 -12.48 0.74
CA GLU A 152 17.00 -13.63 0.08
C GLU A 152 18.53 -13.53 0.03
N GLY A 153 19.06 -12.35 -0.34
CA GLY A 153 20.50 -12.07 -0.44
C GLY A 153 21.21 -12.20 0.90
N LEU A 154 20.69 -11.54 1.95
CA LEU A 154 21.26 -11.64 3.30
C LEU A 154 21.22 -13.07 3.84
N ALA A 155 20.11 -13.76 3.63
CA ALA A 155 19.96 -15.14 4.10
C ALA A 155 20.91 -16.10 3.36
N ILE A 156 21.29 -15.85 2.08
CA ILE A 156 22.25 -16.69 1.36
C ILE A 156 23.62 -16.59 2.03
N ASN A 157 24.02 -15.39 2.44
CA ASN A 157 25.34 -15.13 3.02
C ASN A 157 25.57 -15.81 4.38
N ILE A 158 24.50 -16.17 5.09
CA ILE A 158 24.60 -16.91 6.36
C ILE A 158 24.42 -18.43 6.18
N GLY A 159 24.23 -18.91 4.95
CA GLY A 159 23.95 -20.32 4.66
C GLY A 159 22.52 -20.74 5.00
N SER A 160 21.57 -19.81 5.10
CA SER A 160 20.15 -20.15 5.31
C SER A 160 19.57 -20.80 4.06
N VAL A 161 18.90 -21.94 4.25
CA VAL A 161 18.26 -22.73 3.19
C VAL A 161 16.77 -22.38 3.15
N ARG A 162 16.19 -22.23 1.95
CA ARG A 162 14.74 -22.00 1.79
C ARG A 162 14.01 -23.35 1.81
N GLU A 163 12.75 -23.38 2.27
CA GLU A 163 12.01 -24.65 2.35
C GLU A 163 11.93 -25.31 0.97
N GLU A 164 12.29 -26.59 0.87
CA GLU A 164 12.34 -27.35 -0.40
C GLU A 164 11.02 -27.30 -1.17
N ARG A 165 9.92 -27.08 -0.45
CA ARG A 165 8.57 -27.00 -1.00
C ARG A 165 8.25 -25.68 -1.71
N HIS A 166 9.10 -24.65 -1.60
CA HIS A 166 8.96 -23.33 -2.25
C HIS A 166 9.70 -23.24 -3.58
N THR A 167 9.57 -24.26 -4.41
CA THR A 167 10.35 -24.48 -5.64
C THR A 167 9.47 -24.56 -6.89
N LEU A 168 8.17 -24.29 -6.78
CA LEU A 168 7.26 -24.38 -7.93
C LEU A 168 7.63 -23.35 -9.00
N ASN A 169 7.66 -23.79 -10.26
CA ASN A 169 7.88 -22.91 -11.41
C ASN A 169 6.58 -22.18 -11.81
N PRO A 170 6.64 -21.15 -12.69
CA PRO A 170 5.46 -20.38 -13.10
C PRO A 170 4.30 -21.24 -13.67
N SER A 171 4.61 -22.31 -14.39
CA SER A 171 3.59 -23.20 -14.98
C SER A 171 2.91 -24.08 -13.93
N GLU A 172 3.66 -24.56 -12.94
CA GLU A 172 3.11 -25.29 -11.81
C GLU A 172 2.23 -24.38 -10.95
N VAL A 173 2.69 -23.17 -10.66
CA VAL A 173 1.91 -22.15 -9.93
C VAL A 173 0.63 -21.82 -10.68
N HIS A 174 0.70 -21.60 -12.00
CA HIS A 174 -0.48 -21.41 -12.85
C HIS A 174 -1.48 -22.55 -12.71
N ASN A 175 -1.01 -23.79 -12.78
CA ASN A 175 -1.88 -24.96 -12.68
C ASN A 175 -2.51 -25.10 -11.30
N HIS A 176 -1.75 -24.85 -10.23
CA HIS A 176 -2.22 -24.98 -8.85
C HIS A 176 -3.16 -23.84 -8.43
N LEU A 177 -2.97 -22.62 -8.96
CA LEU A 177 -3.83 -21.46 -8.62
C LEU A 177 -5.28 -21.62 -9.06
N LYS A 178 -5.53 -22.43 -10.10
CA LYS A 178 -6.88 -22.62 -10.66
C LYS A 178 -7.91 -23.14 -9.66
N GLU A 179 -7.50 -23.95 -8.68
CA GLU A 179 -8.41 -24.44 -7.63
C GLU A 179 -8.95 -23.27 -6.77
N PHE A 180 -8.10 -22.27 -6.50
CA PHE A 180 -8.36 -21.16 -5.59
C PHE A 180 -9.08 -19.97 -6.26
N LEU A 181 -9.14 -19.95 -7.60
CA LEU A 181 -9.83 -18.91 -8.38
C LEU A 181 -11.36 -19.01 -8.34
N ARG A 182 -11.92 -20.12 -7.87
CA ARG A 182 -13.39 -20.31 -7.81
C ARG A 182 -14.03 -19.29 -6.87
N ASP A 183 -15.15 -18.70 -7.28
CA ASP A 183 -15.86 -17.66 -6.52
C ASP A 183 -16.23 -18.14 -5.10
N ASN A 184 -16.76 -19.36 -4.99
CA ASN A 184 -17.23 -19.94 -3.74
C ASN A 184 -16.17 -20.80 -3.01
N TYR A 185 -14.88 -20.60 -3.31
CA TYR A 185 -13.83 -21.35 -2.61
C TYR A 185 -13.71 -20.89 -1.15
N THR A 186 -13.58 -21.84 -0.23
CA THR A 186 -13.29 -21.59 1.19
C THR A 186 -12.23 -22.57 1.67
N PHE A 187 -11.32 -22.13 2.53
CA PHE A 187 -10.34 -23.01 3.12
C PHE A 187 -10.99 -23.92 4.18
N GLU A 188 -11.01 -25.23 3.92
CA GLU A 188 -11.58 -26.23 4.83
C GLU A 188 -10.65 -26.58 6.00
N SER A 189 -9.34 -26.33 5.86
CA SER A 189 -8.34 -26.67 6.88
C SER A 189 -7.06 -25.85 6.75
N ALA A 190 -6.29 -25.78 7.84
CA ALA A 190 -4.95 -25.19 7.85
C ALA A 190 -4.01 -25.84 6.81
N SER A 191 -4.18 -27.14 6.51
CA SER A 191 -3.39 -27.83 5.48
C SER A 191 -3.69 -27.29 4.07
N LYS A 192 -4.95 -26.97 3.76
CA LYS A 192 -5.32 -26.34 2.49
C LYS A 192 -4.77 -24.91 2.39
N VAL A 193 -4.76 -24.17 3.50
CA VAL A 193 -4.10 -22.85 3.57
C VAL A 193 -2.60 -22.97 3.30
N GLN A 194 -1.91 -23.91 3.96
CA GLN A 194 -0.47 -24.13 3.70
C GLN A 194 -0.19 -24.52 2.25
N GLY A 195 -1.08 -25.33 1.63
CA GLY A 195 -0.98 -25.66 0.21
C GLY A 195 -1.08 -24.43 -0.69
N PHE A 196 -2.01 -23.52 -0.41
CA PHE A 196 -2.14 -22.25 -1.12
C PHE A 196 -0.93 -21.34 -0.91
N VAL A 197 -0.50 -21.16 0.34
CA VAL A 197 0.61 -20.27 0.69
C VAL A 197 1.93 -20.78 0.14
N ARG A 198 2.11 -22.09 -0.02
CA ARG A 198 3.25 -22.68 -0.73
C ARG A 198 3.40 -22.16 -2.16
N ILE A 199 2.27 -21.93 -2.83
CA ILE A 199 2.25 -21.39 -4.20
C ILE A 199 2.83 -19.98 -4.19
N LEU A 200 2.35 -19.12 -3.29
CA LEU A 200 2.87 -17.75 -3.13
C LEU A 200 4.34 -17.74 -2.71
N GLY A 201 4.71 -18.59 -1.75
CA GLY A 201 6.08 -18.71 -1.25
C GLY A 201 7.10 -19.19 -2.29
N SER A 202 6.65 -19.79 -3.39
CA SER A 202 7.51 -20.21 -4.51
C SER A 202 7.96 -19.06 -5.41
N VAL A 203 7.32 -17.89 -5.31
CA VAL A 203 7.69 -16.66 -6.03
C VAL A 203 8.77 -15.95 -5.21
N ASN A 204 10.03 -16.12 -5.58
CA ASN A 204 11.16 -15.51 -4.88
C ASN A 204 12.46 -15.54 -5.67
N ASP A 205 13.40 -14.68 -5.29
CA ASP A 205 14.67 -14.45 -6.01
C ASP A 205 15.66 -15.64 -5.96
N ARG A 206 15.45 -16.60 -5.04
CA ARG A 206 16.22 -17.86 -4.99
C ARG A 206 15.70 -18.89 -5.99
N ASN A 207 14.43 -18.82 -6.35
CA ASN A 207 13.83 -19.72 -7.32
C ASN A 207 14.10 -19.19 -8.74
N LYS A 208 15.17 -19.70 -9.36
CA LYS A 208 15.62 -19.28 -10.70
C LYS A 208 14.65 -19.59 -11.84
N ALA A 209 13.56 -20.32 -11.56
CA ALA A 209 12.48 -20.49 -12.51
C ALA A 209 11.60 -19.22 -12.64
N TRP A 210 11.73 -18.25 -11.73
CA TRP A 210 11.00 -17.00 -11.76
C TRP A 210 11.87 -15.84 -12.23
N ASN A 211 11.26 -14.96 -13.02
CA ASN A 211 11.79 -13.67 -13.41
C ASN A 211 10.74 -12.57 -13.12
N THR A 212 11.12 -11.32 -13.38
CA THR A 212 10.24 -10.17 -13.16
C THR A 212 8.99 -10.19 -14.03
N GLU A 213 9.05 -10.68 -15.27
CA GLU A 213 7.90 -10.73 -16.18
C GLU A 213 6.84 -11.73 -15.68
N ASP A 214 7.26 -12.94 -15.29
CA ASP A 214 6.39 -13.97 -14.72
C ASP A 214 5.76 -13.50 -13.40
N ALA A 215 6.54 -12.82 -12.55
CA ALA A 215 6.04 -12.27 -11.29
C ALA A 215 4.99 -11.16 -11.52
N GLN A 216 5.20 -10.29 -12.52
CA GLN A 216 4.23 -9.27 -12.92
C GLN A 216 2.94 -9.89 -13.45
N ALA A 217 3.03 -10.88 -14.34
CA ALA A 217 1.87 -11.58 -14.89
C ALA A 217 1.07 -12.29 -13.79
N LEU A 218 1.74 -12.91 -12.82
CA LEU A 218 1.09 -13.49 -11.65
C LEU A 218 0.40 -12.42 -10.80
N LEU A 219 1.07 -11.31 -10.52
CA LEU A 219 0.54 -10.23 -9.69
C LEU A 219 -0.75 -9.63 -10.29
N GLU A 220 -0.83 -9.51 -11.61
CA GLU A 220 -2.06 -9.12 -12.30
C GLU A 220 -3.22 -10.07 -12.00
N VAL A 221 -2.99 -11.39 -12.12
CA VAL A 221 -4.01 -12.40 -11.82
C VAL A 221 -4.39 -12.39 -10.34
N ILE A 222 -3.43 -12.14 -9.45
CA ILE A 222 -3.71 -12.06 -8.01
C ILE A 222 -4.71 -10.94 -7.73
N VAL A 223 -4.44 -9.74 -8.25
CA VAL A 223 -5.21 -8.54 -7.94
C VAL A 223 -6.53 -8.46 -8.70
N LYS A 224 -6.58 -8.92 -9.96
CA LYS A 224 -7.81 -8.94 -10.77
C LYS A 224 -8.74 -10.09 -10.39
N GLY A 225 -8.21 -11.17 -9.82
CA GLY A 225 -8.95 -12.39 -9.50
C GLY A 225 -9.28 -12.55 -8.02
N ASN A 226 -9.90 -13.69 -7.70
CA ASN A 226 -10.28 -14.04 -6.33
C ASN A 226 -9.09 -14.39 -5.42
N ILE A 227 -7.88 -14.51 -5.95
CA ILE A 227 -6.69 -14.85 -5.15
C ILE A 227 -6.40 -13.79 -4.09
N LEU A 228 -6.63 -12.50 -4.38
CA LEU A 228 -6.49 -11.43 -3.39
C LEU A 228 -7.43 -11.64 -2.19
N LEU A 229 -8.66 -12.12 -2.43
CA LEU A 229 -9.60 -12.49 -1.37
C LEU A 229 -9.07 -13.67 -0.56
N ARG A 230 -8.46 -14.66 -1.22
CA ARG A 230 -7.84 -15.81 -0.54
C ARG A 230 -6.67 -15.40 0.34
N ILE A 231 -5.84 -14.45 -0.09
CA ILE A 231 -4.80 -13.85 0.76
C ILE A 231 -5.45 -13.20 2.00
N GLY A 232 -6.55 -12.47 1.83
CA GLY A 232 -7.32 -11.91 2.94
C GLY A 232 -7.94 -12.98 3.86
N ASP A 233 -8.37 -14.12 3.34
CA ASP A 233 -8.84 -15.27 4.13
C ASP A 233 -7.68 -15.86 4.97
N VAL A 234 -6.47 -15.95 4.42
CA VAL A 234 -5.28 -16.41 5.17
C VAL A 234 -4.91 -15.43 6.28
N LEU A 235 -4.89 -14.13 6.01
CA LEU A 235 -4.52 -13.12 7.01
C LEU A 235 -5.51 -13.05 8.18
N ARG A 236 -6.78 -13.45 7.95
CA ARG A 236 -7.83 -13.57 8.97
C ARG A 236 -7.94 -14.96 9.59
N PHE A 237 -7.08 -15.90 9.21
CA PHE A 237 -7.18 -17.26 9.73
C PHE A 237 -7.01 -17.25 11.25
N GLU A 238 -7.86 -18.00 11.95
CA GLU A 238 -7.82 -18.13 13.41
C GLU A 238 -8.19 -19.57 13.80
N PRO A 239 -7.40 -20.24 14.67
CA PRO A 239 -6.19 -19.76 15.33
C PRO A 239 -4.91 -19.88 14.48
N VAL A 240 -3.93 -18.99 14.73
CA VAL A 240 -2.55 -19.07 14.22
C VAL A 240 -1.62 -19.30 15.40
N ASP A 241 -0.69 -20.26 15.29
CA ASP A 241 0.22 -20.65 16.36
C ASP A 241 1.64 -20.93 15.82
N PHE A 242 2.66 -20.71 16.63
CA PHE A 242 4.04 -21.12 16.35
C PHE A 242 4.29 -22.60 16.65
N ARG A 243 3.33 -23.28 17.31
CA ARG A 243 3.34 -24.72 17.61
C ARG A 243 2.22 -25.45 16.88
N VAL A 244 2.55 -26.41 16.03
CA VAL A 244 1.56 -27.29 15.39
C VAL A 244 1.16 -28.41 16.34
N SER A 245 0.15 -28.18 17.17
CA SER A 245 -0.45 -29.25 17.98
C SER A 245 -1.28 -30.20 17.11
N TYR A 246 -1.14 -31.52 17.31
CA TYR A 246 -1.96 -32.52 16.60
C TYR A 246 -3.46 -32.24 16.82
N GLY A 247 -4.20 -32.02 15.74
CA GLY A 247 -5.64 -31.82 15.78
C GLY A 247 -6.11 -30.42 16.21
N SER A 248 -5.22 -29.45 16.44
CA SER A 248 -5.64 -28.09 16.87
C SER A 248 -6.39 -27.32 15.78
N GLY A 249 -6.26 -27.71 14.51
CA GLY A 249 -6.74 -26.94 13.37
C GLY A 249 -6.01 -25.60 13.17
N ALA A 250 -5.02 -25.29 14.02
CA ALA A 250 -4.29 -24.03 13.98
C ALA A 250 -3.36 -23.97 12.76
N LEU A 251 -3.26 -22.79 12.18
CA LEU A 251 -2.31 -22.51 11.12
C LEU A 251 -0.94 -22.23 11.72
N SER A 252 0.08 -22.97 11.27
CA SER A 252 1.48 -22.68 11.63
C SER A 252 1.85 -21.27 11.18
N PHE A 253 2.36 -20.46 12.12
CA PHE A 253 2.91 -19.15 11.82
C PHE A 253 4.05 -19.25 10.82
N GLN A 254 5.05 -20.10 11.08
CA GLN A 254 6.26 -20.22 10.26
C GLN A 254 5.94 -20.77 8.86
N ARG A 255 5.06 -21.77 8.77
CA ARG A 255 4.84 -22.54 7.53
C ARG A 255 3.62 -22.12 6.73
N GLY A 256 2.69 -21.40 7.35
CA GLY A 256 1.39 -21.09 6.77
C GLY A 256 1.07 -19.60 6.75
N TYR A 257 1.55 -18.82 7.71
CA TYR A 257 1.26 -17.39 7.80
C TYR A 257 2.42 -16.54 7.25
N PHE A 258 3.64 -16.80 7.73
CA PHE A 258 4.84 -16.06 7.42
C PHE A 258 5.22 -16.05 5.92
N PRO A 259 5.01 -17.11 5.11
CA PRO A 259 5.36 -17.04 3.70
C PRO A 259 4.49 -16.05 2.90
N VAL A 260 3.31 -15.66 3.42
CA VAL A 260 2.54 -14.53 2.84
C VAL A 260 3.33 -13.23 2.99
N PHE A 261 3.98 -13.00 4.13
CA PHE A 261 4.85 -11.84 4.33
C PHE A 261 6.08 -11.89 3.45
N GLN A 262 6.69 -13.08 3.27
CA GLN A 262 7.80 -13.25 2.34
C GLN A 262 7.39 -12.89 0.92
N PHE A 263 6.18 -13.29 0.49
CA PHE A 263 5.64 -12.90 -0.81
C PHE A 263 5.47 -11.37 -0.92
N PHE A 264 4.94 -10.71 0.11
CA PHE A 264 4.75 -9.26 0.12
C PHE A 264 6.08 -8.49 0.12
N ALA A 265 7.10 -9.04 0.77
CA ALA A 265 8.43 -8.45 0.90
C ALA A 265 9.39 -8.84 -0.24
N SER A 266 9.00 -9.73 -1.16
CA SER A 266 9.87 -10.21 -2.23
C SER A 266 10.21 -9.07 -3.21
N ASP A 267 11.47 -9.02 -3.62
CA ASP A 267 11.94 -8.06 -4.61
C ASP A 267 11.27 -8.26 -5.97
N LEU A 268 10.99 -9.51 -6.35
CA LEU A 268 10.19 -9.85 -7.54
C LEU A 268 8.81 -9.18 -7.55
N ILE A 269 8.25 -8.84 -6.39
CA ILE A 269 6.95 -8.16 -6.26
C ILE A 269 7.15 -6.65 -6.06
N LEU A 270 8.03 -6.25 -5.14
CA LEU A 270 8.22 -4.86 -4.77
C LEU A 270 8.91 -4.02 -5.86
N LYS A 271 9.79 -4.61 -6.66
CA LYS A 271 10.49 -3.94 -7.76
C LYS A 271 9.71 -3.99 -9.09
N THR A 272 8.48 -4.50 -9.09
CA THR A 272 7.63 -4.45 -10.28
C THR A 272 7.19 -3.02 -10.62
N THR A 273 6.85 -2.79 -11.88
CA THR A 273 6.28 -1.53 -12.36
C THR A 273 4.79 -1.38 -12.01
N LEU A 274 4.14 -2.44 -11.50
CA LEU A 274 2.71 -2.50 -11.22
C LEU A 274 2.36 -1.90 -9.84
N HIS A 275 2.78 -0.67 -9.56
CA HIS A 275 2.61 -0.04 -8.24
C HIS A 275 1.17 -0.04 -7.71
N LYS A 276 0.17 0.13 -8.59
CA LYS A 276 -1.25 0.04 -8.21
C LYS A 276 -1.61 -1.35 -7.65
N HIS A 277 -1.04 -2.41 -8.20
CA HIS A 277 -1.29 -3.79 -7.77
C HIS A 277 -0.64 -4.06 -6.43
N ILE A 278 0.59 -3.56 -6.22
CA ILE A 278 1.26 -3.60 -4.92
C ILE A 278 0.42 -2.85 -3.86
N ASN A 279 -0.13 -1.68 -4.21
CA ASN A 279 -1.01 -0.95 -3.29
C ASN A 279 -2.26 -1.76 -2.92
N HIS A 280 -2.87 -2.50 -3.84
CA HIS A 280 -3.98 -3.40 -3.51
C HIS A 280 -3.56 -4.53 -2.56
N LEU A 281 -2.38 -5.14 -2.73
CA LEU A 281 -1.84 -6.14 -1.79
C LEU A 281 -1.73 -5.55 -0.37
N TYR A 282 -1.11 -4.38 -0.25
CA TYR A 282 -0.95 -3.71 1.05
C TYR A 282 -2.28 -3.15 1.60
N THR A 283 -3.28 -2.91 0.75
CA THR A 283 -4.65 -2.57 1.21
C THR A 283 -5.31 -3.77 1.88
N VAL A 284 -5.06 -5.00 1.42
CA VAL A 284 -5.53 -6.20 2.12
C VAL A 284 -4.86 -6.32 3.49
N LEU A 285 -3.57 -6.01 3.60
CA LEU A 285 -2.89 -5.95 4.90
C LEU A 285 -3.52 -4.90 5.83
N GLU A 286 -3.75 -3.69 5.31
CA GLU A 286 -4.40 -2.59 6.03
C GLU A 286 -5.79 -2.95 6.55
N ASN A 287 -6.61 -3.58 5.72
CA ASN A 287 -7.97 -4.00 6.11
C ASN A 287 -7.98 -5.09 7.19
N ASN A 288 -6.86 -5.79 7.40
CA ASN A 288 -6.73 -6.88 8.37
C ASN A 288 -5.65 -6.61 9.43
N HIS A 289 -5.22 -5.36 9.58
CA HIS A 289 -4.03 -5.00 10.36
C HIS A 289 -4.15 -5.41 11.84
N GLU A 290 -5.32 -5.31 12.46
CA GLU A 290 -5.52 -5.67 13.87
C GLU A 290 -5.16 -7.15 14.13
N VAL A 291 -5.71 -8.06 13.32
CA VAL A 291 -5.45 -9.49 13.41
C VAL A 291 -3.98 -9.76 13.11
N VAL A 292 -3.46 -9.18 12.03
CA VAL A 292 -2.09 -9.39 11.59
C VAL A 292 -1.08 -8.95 12.65
N PHE A 293 -1.24 -7.74 13.21
CA PHE A 293 -0.35 -7.21 14.24
C PHE A 293 -0.42 -8.04 15.51
N ASN A 294 -1.60 -8.53 15.88
CA ASN A 294 -1.75 -9.42 17.04
C ASN A 294 -1.07 -10.78 16.82
N VAL A 295 -1.24 -11.39 15.65
CA VAL A 295 -0.58 -12.66 15.28
C VAL A 295 0.94 -12.50 15.31
N ILE A 296 1.48 -11.45 14.68
CA ILE A 296 2.92 -11.15 14.73
C ILE A 296 3.36 -11.02 16.18
N ARG A 297 2.61 -10.26 17.00
CA ARG A 297 2.98 -10.01 18.40
C ARG A 297 3.04 -11.29 19.23
N ILE A 298 2.04 -12.15 19.12
CA ILE A 298 1.96 -13.39 19.89
C ILE A 298 3.04 -14.37 19.45
N CYS A 299 3.13 -14.64 18.14
CA CYS A 299 4.05 -15.65 17.62
C CYS A 299 5.52 -15.22 17.76
N MET A 300 5.85 -13.95 17.50
CA MET A 300 7.21 -13.44 17.69
C MET A 300 7.63 -13.48 19.16
N ALA A 301 6.77 -13.02 20.08
CA ALA A 301 7.09 -13.05 21.51
C ALA A 301 7.40 -14.48 21.98
N ALA A 302 6.58 -15.45 21.57
CA ALA A 302 6.75 -16.83 21.97
C ALA A 302 7.99 -17.51 21.37
N MET A 303 8.33 -17.23 20.10
CA MET A 303 9.57 -17.75 19.48
C MET A 303 10.83 -17.13 20.10
N ILE A 304 10.79 -15.83 20.44
CA ILE A 304 11.89 -15.16 21.14
C ILE A 304 12.08 -15.73 22.55
N GLU A 305 10.99 -15.97 23.28
CA GLU A 305 11.04 -16.60 24.61
C GLU A 305 11.56 -18.05 24.55
N ASN A 306 11.21 -18.78 23.49
CA ASN A 306 11.69 -20.14 23.24
C ASN A 306 13.13 -20.20 22.70
N SER A 307 13.76 -19.05 22.43
CA SER A 307 15.12 -18.96 21.87
C SER A 307 15.36 -19.79 20.61
N SER A 308 14.32 -19.99 19.78
CA SER A 308 14.39 -20.75 18.53
C SER A 308 13.21 -20.38 17.62
N TRP A 309 13.46 -20.37 16.31
CA TRP A 309 12.43 -20.19 15.28
C TRP A 309 11.71 -21.49 14.90
N LYS A 310 12.29 -22.62 15.29
CA LYS A 310 11.74 -23.95 14.99
C LYS A 310 10.43 -24.16 15.72
N ASP A 311 9.57 -24.97 15.13
CA ASP A 311 8.37 -25.43 15.82
C ASP A 311 8.80 -26.40 16.95
N PRO A 312 8.50 -26.08 18.23
CA PRO A 312 8.93 -26.87 19.38
C PRO A 312 8.01 -28.07 19.67
N THR A 313 7.06 -28.38 18.79
CA THR A 313 6.15 -29.53 18.96
C THR A 313 6.96 -30.83 19.13
N PRO A 314 6.78 -31.56 20.25
CA PRO A 314 7.51 -32.80 20.48
C PRO A 314 7.22 -33.86 19.41
N GLY A 315 8.27 -34.49 18.89
CA GLY A 315 8.14 -35.55 17.89
C GLY A 315 7.63 -35.08 16.53
N LEU A 316 7.75 -33.78 16.21
CA LEU A 316 7.41 -33.28 14.88
C LEU A 316 8.26 -33.96 13.81
N LEU A 317 7.61 -34.47 12.76
CA LEU A 317 8.28 -35.06 11.60
C LEU A 317 9.26 -34.06 10.99
N PRO A 318 10.50 -34.47 10.62
CA PRO A 318 11.48 -33.56 10.01
C PRO A 318 10.95 -32.84 8.76
N SER A 319 10.11 -33.50 7.95
CA SER A 319 9.46 -32.90 6.77
C SER A 319 8.40 -31.83 7.09
N LEU A 320 7.95 -31.77 8.35
CA LEU A 320 7.02 -30.76 8.84
C LEU A 320 7.72 -29.62 9.59
N GLN A 321 9.03 -29.73 9.83
CA GLN A 321 9.82 -28.67 10.44
C GLN A 321 10.03 -27.51 9.45
N ASN A 322 10.18 -26.29 9.98
CA ASN A 322 10.48 -25.09 9.20
C ASN A 322 11.99 -24.82 9.18
N ASN A 323 12.43 -23.91 8.30
CA ASN A 323 13.81 -23.42 8.24
C ASN A 323 13.90 -21.90 8.36
N LEU A 324 12.97 -21.33 9.12
CA LEU A 324 12.96 -19.90 9.40
C LEU A 324 14.20 -19.52 10.20
N ASP A 325 14.80 -18.37 9.86
CA ASP A 325 15.99 -17.83 10.51
C ASP A 325 15.78 -16.35 10.86
N GLY A 326 16.55 -15.84 11.82
CA GLY A 326 16.36 -14.48 12.34
C GLY A 326 16.60 -13.41 11.28
N VAL A 327 17.56 -13.61 10.38
CA VAL A 327 17.84 -12.64 9.30
C VAL A 327 16.62 -12.50 8.41
N THR A 328 16.04 -13.62 7.96
CA THR A 328 14.82 -13.64 7.17
C THR A 328 13.64 -13.02 7.94
N VAL A 329 13.46 -13.37 9.21
CA VAL A 329 12.37 -12.84 10.04
C VAL A 329 12.43 -11.33 10.16
N PHE A 330 13.56 -10.79 10.62
CA PHE A 330 13.70 -9.36 10.85
C PHE A 330 13.69 -8.58 9.55
N LYS A 331 14.30 -9.08 8.48
CA LYS A 331 14.31 -8.40 7.18
C LYS A 331 12.94 -8.33 6.51
N VAL A 332 12.19 -9.45 6.53
CA VAL A 332 10.85 -9.49 5.94
C VAL A 332 9.91 -8.60 6.73
N LEU A 333 9.91 -8.71 8.06
CA LEU A 333 9.03 -7.90 8.91
C LEU A 333 9.39 -6.40 8.84
N SER A 334 10.68 -6.04 8.82
CA SER A 334 11.08 -4.64 8.64
C SER A 334 10.59 -4.09 7.30
N THR A 335 10.73 -4.88 6.24
CA THR A 335 10.30 -4.52 4.89
C THR A 335 8.79 -4.33 4.82
N ILE A 336 7.98 -5.28 5.30
CA ILE A 336 6.51 -5.13 5.22
C ILE A 336 6.02 -3.92 6.04
N ILE A 337 6.60 -3.69 7.23
CA ILE A 337 6.21 -2.56 8.08
C ILE A 337 6.60 -1.24 7.39
N LEU A 338 7.80 -1.15 6.82
CA LEU A 338 8.23 0.05 6.10
C LEU A 338 7.33 0.33 4.90
N GLN A 339 7.04 -0.70 4.10
CA GLN A 339 6.17 -0.62 2.94
C GLN A 339 4.73 -0.24 3.32
N TYR A 340 4.24 -0.72 4.46
CA TYR A 340 2.95 -0.34 5.03
C TYR A 340 2.92 1.15 5.45
N LEU A 341 3.88 1.59 6.27
CA LEU A 341 3.97 2.98 6.75
C LEU A 341 4.14 3.99 5.60
N ASN A 342 4.92 3.65 4.57
CA ASN A 342 5.11 4.52 3.41
C ASN A 342 3.84 4.71 2.58
N ARG A 343 2.93 3.72 2.56
CA ARG A 343 1.67 3.78 1.81
C ARG A 343 0.55 4.42 2.61
N PHE A 344 0.46 4.10 3.90
CA PHE A 344 -0.60 4.58 4.79
C PHE A 344 -0.02 5.59 5.78
N LYS A 345 0.15 6.84 5.35
CA LYS A 345 0.78 7.90 6.14
C LYS A 345 0.04 8.20 7.45
N ASP A 346 -1.28 8.04 7.45
CA ASP A 346 -2.12 8.21 8.64
C ASP A 346 -2.18 6.96 9.53
N SER A 347 -1.47 5.87 9.20
CA SER A 347 -1.56 4.60 9.95
C SER A 347 -1.16 4.74 11.41
N VAL A 348 -0.15 5.56 11.74
CA VAL A 348 0.25 5.83 13.14
C VAL A 348 -0.88 6.52 13.92
N ARG A 349 -1.67 7.37 13.25
CA ARG A 349 -2.80 8.07 13.85
C ARG A 349 -4.01 7.16 14.01
N ASN A 350 -4.33 6.40 12.96
CA ASN A 350 -5.53 5.58 12.90
C ASN A 350 -5.37 4.27 13.69
N HIS A 351 -4.16 3.72 13.73
CA HIS A 351 -3.85 2.40 14.29
C HIS A 351 -2.71 2.49 15.32
N PRO A 352 -2.97 2.98 16.55
CA PRO A 352 -1.93 3.18 17.56
C PRO A 352 -1.15 1.91 17.93
N ASN A 353 -1.73 0.72 17.69
CA ASN A 353 -1.08 -0.58 17.87
C ASN A 353 0.18 -0.77 17.01
N ILE A 354 0.31 -0.08 15.87
CA ILE A 354 1.56 -0.12 15.07
C ILE A 354 2.76 0.45 15.85
N VAL A 355 2.51 1.46 16.70
CA VAL A 355 3.55 2.06 17.55
C VAL A 355 4.07 1.06 18.56
N GLU A 356 3.15 0.33 19.21
CA GLU A 356 3.51 -0.72 20.15
C GLU A 356 4.24 -1.86 19.44
N LEU A 357 3.74 -2.31 18.29
CA LEU A 357 4.34 -3.38 17.51
C LEU A 357 5.79 -3.06 17.11
N VAL A 358 6.06 -1.87 16.57
CA VAL A 358 7.42 -1.47 16.15
C VAL A 358 8.38 -1.37 17.35
N ASN A 359 7.90 -0.88 18.50
CA ASN A 359 8.72 -0.85 19.71
C ASN A 359 9.04 -2.27 20.21
N LYS A 360 8.05 -3.18 20.22
CA LYS A 360 8.26 -4.58 20.56
C LYS A 360 9.20 -5.27 19.58
N PHE A 361 9.03 -5.01 18.29
CA PHE A 361 9.90 -5.54 17.24
C PHE A 361 11.36 -5.14 17.42
N SER A 362 11.63 -3.86 17.73
CA SER A 362 12.96 -3.38 18.10
C SER A 362 13.52 -4.11 19.34
N SER A 363 12.71 -4.30 20.38
CA SER A 363 13.15 -5.04 21.58
C SER A 363 13.44 -6.52 21.32
N TRP A 364 12.65 -7.18 20.47
CA TRP A 364 12.89 -8.58 20.08
C TRP A 364 14.18 -8.72 19.28
N PHE A 365 14.49 -7.76 18.40
CA PHE A 365 15.74 -7.73 17.67
C PHE A 365 16.94 -7.61 18.62
N GLU A 366 16.89 -6.69 19.59
CA GLU A 366 17.96 -6.53 20.58
C GLU A 366 18.18 -7.81 21.41
N LEU A 367 17.09 -8.50 21.80
CA LEU A 367 17.17 -9.77 22.52
C LEU A 367 17.79 -10.88 21.67
N TRP A 368 17.33 -11.03 20.42
CA TRP A 368 17.88 -12.01 19.49
C TRP A 368 19.35 -11.75 19.20
N GLU A 369 19.71 -10.51 18.86
CA GLU A 369 21.08 -10.10 18.57
C GLU A 369 22.02 -10.41 19.73
N LYS A 370 21.60 -10.06 20.95
CA LYS A 370 22.37 -10.36 22.16
C LYS A 370 22.57 -11.87 22.32
N ALA A 371 21.51 -12.67 22.09
CA ALA A 371 21.55 -14.11 22.27
C ALA A 371 22.37 -14.86 21.21
N VAL A 372 22.38 -14.39 19.95
CA VAL A 372 23.24 -14.98 18.89
C VAL A 372 24.70 -14.51 18.98
N SER A 373 24.95 -13.40 19.67
CA SER A 373 26.29 -12.82 19.85
C SER A 373 27.02 -13.34 21.10
N THR A 374 26.31 -13.91 22.07
CA THR A 374 26.95 -14.56 23.24
C THR A 374 27.75 -15.79 22.85
N SER A 375 28.78 -16.11 23.63
CA SER A 375 29.56 -17.35 23.49
C SER A 375 29.45 -18.18 24.79
N PRO A 376 28.86 -19.38 24.75
CA PRO A 376 28.17 -19.99 23.61
C PRO A 376 26.87 -19.24 23.24
N PRO A 377 26.40 -19.35 21.98
CA PRO A 377 25.12 -18.78 21.57
C PRO A 377 23.96 -19.32 22.40
N ARG A 378 23.01 -18.45 22.75
CA ARG A 378 21.82 -18.80 23.54
C ARG A 378 20.55 -18.94 22.71
N PHE A 379 20.64 -18.69 21.41
CA PHE A 379 19.55 -18.78 20.46
C PHE A 379 19.93 -19.74 19.34
N ASP A 380 19.04 -20.66 19.00
CA ASP A 380 19.19 -21.60 17.89
C ASP A 380 18.88 -20.90 16.56
N ASP A 381 19.93 -20.41 15.90
CA ASP A 381 19.85 -19.67 14.64
C ASP A 381 21.03 -20.01 13.73
N VAL A 382 20.78 -20.08 12.42
CA VAL A 382 21.78 -20.35 11.38
C VAL A 382 22.89 -19.29 11.37
N ILE A 383 22.58 -18.03 11.70
CA ILE A 383 23.56 -16.94 11.74
C ILE A 383 24.71 -17.22 12.73
N THR A 384 24.49 -18.04 13.76
CA THR A 384 25.51 -18.37 14.76
C THR A 384 26.68 -19.17 14.17
N SER A 385 26.44 -19.88 13.06
CA SER A 385 27.45 -20.66 12.33
C SER A 385 28.17 -19.85 11.24
N SER A 386 27.72 -18.62 10.98
CA SER A 386 28.31 -17.76 9.94
C SER A 386 29.64 -17.12 10.40
N PRO A 387 30.53 -16.73 9.46
CA PRO A 387 31.77 -16.04 9.80
C PRO A 387 31.52 -14.77 10.62
N HIS A 388 32.39 -14.48 11.59
CA HIS A 388 32.21 -13.38 12.55
C HIS A 388 31.95 -12.02 11.88
N ASN A 389 32.74 -11.68 10.85
CA ASN A 389 32.59 -10.41 10.12
C ASN A 389 31.27 -10.35 9.36
N THR A 390 30.88 -11.43 8.68
CA THR A 390 29.59 -11.54 7.98
C THR A 390 28.42 -11.35 8.95
N ARG A 391 28.48 -12.00 10.11
CA ARG A 391 27.48 -11.85 11.17
C ARG A 391 27.34 -10.41 11.65
N ILE A 392 28.46 -9.73 11.94
CA ILE A 392 28.44 -8.32 12.39
C ILE A 392 27.81 -7.41 11.33
N LEU A 393 28.21 -7.57 10.06
CA LEU A 393 27.71 -6.74 8.96
C LEU A 393 26.20 -6.90 8.78
N ILE A 394 25.70 -8.14 8.75
CA ILE A 394 24.28 -8.43 8.54
C ILE A 394 23.45 -7.92 9.72
N ILE A 395 23.88 -8.17 10.96
CA ILE A 395 23.21 -7.65 12.15
C ILE A 395 23.21 -6.12 12.13
N GLY A 396 24.33 -5.49 11.79
CA GLY A 396 24.44 -4.03 11.67
C GLY A 396 23.44 -3.45 10.66
N GLN A 397 23.29 -4.08 9.50
CA GLN A 397 22.32 -3.66 8.49
C GLN A 397 20.87 -3.79 8.99
N LEU A 398 20.52 -4.93 9.59
CA LEU A 398 19.17 -5.14 10.14
C LEU A 398 18.86 -4.11 11.22
N ARG A 399 19.84 -3.78 12.06
CA ARG A 399 19.73 -2.75 13.10
C ARG A 399 19.40 -1.40 12.49
N GLU A 400 20.11 -0.97 11.45
CA GLU A 400 19.85 0.31 10.77
C GLU A 400 18.41 0.39 10.23
N GLU A 401 17.93 -0.68 9.60
CA GLU A 401 16.57 -0.74 9.07
C GLU A 401 15.50 -0.65 10.17
N ILE A 402 15.72 -1.33 11.29
CA ILE A 402 14.81 -1.34 12.44
C ILE A 402 14.83 0.01 13.17
N ASP A 403 16.00 0.61 13.35
CA ASP A 403 16.15 1.94 13.96
C ASP A 403 15.47 3.01 13.10
N ARG A 404 15.57 2.89 11.77
CA ARG A 404 14.82 3.75 10.84
C ARG A 404 13.32 3.63 11.03
N LEU A 405 12.78 2.42 11.16
CA LEU A 405 11.35 2.20 11.44
C LEU A 405 10.92 2.85 12.74
N LYS A 406 11.69 2.64 13.80
CA LYS A 406 11.45 3.24 15.11
C LYS A 406 11.46 4.76 15.04
N ALA A 407 12.40 5.35 14.30
CA ALA A 407 12.48 6.80 14.10
C ALA A 407 11.28 7.36 13.33
N ILE A 408 10.79 6.67 12.29
CA ILE A 408 9.60 7.06 11.53
C ILE A 408 8.39 7.10 12.46
N VAL A 409 8.12 5.99 13.15
CA VAL A 409 6.95 5.85 14.02
C VAL A 409 6.99 6.82 15.20
N GLN A 410 8.16 7.01 15.81
CA GLN A 410 8.33 7.92 16.93
C GLN A 410 8.10 9.38 16.51
N ARG A 411 8.63 9.80 15.35
CA ARG A 411 8.41 11.15 14.80
C ARG A 411 6.93 11.45 14.59
N GLU A 412 6.21 10.52 13.99
CA GLU A 412 4.77 10.68 13.73
C GLU A 412 3.97 10.67 15.04
N SER A 413 4.28 9.75 15.96
CA SER A 413 3.67 9.68 17.30
C SER A 413 3.89 10.97 18.11
N ASP A 414 5.10 11.52 18.10
CA ASP A 414 5.43 12.77 18.81
C ASP A 414 4.73 13.97 18.19
N THR A 415 4.56 13.98 16.86
CA THR A 415 3.79 15.01 16.15
C THR A 415 2.32 14.96 16.58
N LEU A 416 1.72 13.78 16.64
CA LEU A 416 0.35 13.59 17.13
C LEU A 416 0.21 13.97 18.60
N ARG A 417 1.18 13.62 19.45
CA ARG A 417 1.20 14.03 20.86
C ARG A 417 1.27 15.54 21.02
N LYS A 418 2.06 16.25 20.20
CA LYS A 418 2.11 17.72 20.20
C LYS A 418 0.78 18.35 19.77
N LEU A 419 0.11 17.78 18.78
CA LEU A 419 -1.22 18.24 18.34
C LEU A 419 -2.31 17.98 19.39
N THR A 420 -2.20 16.87 20.13
CA THR A 420 -3.17 16.46 21.14
C THR A 420 -2.94 17.13 22.48
N ARG A 421 -1.71 17.56 22.78
CA ARG A 421 -1.41 18.33 23.98
C ARG A 421 -2.20 19.64 23.90
N PRO A 422 -3.14 19.92 24.82
CA PRO A 422 -3.75 21.22 24.87
C PRO A 422 -2.60 22.21 25.03
N SER A 423 -2.43 23.08 24.03
CA SER A 423 -1.54 24.21 24.18
C SER A 423 -2.03 24.91 25.43
N ALA A 424 -1.27 24.80 26.51
CA ALA A 424 -1.34 25.75 27.60
C ALA A 424 -0.88 27.06 26.98
N ARG A 425 -1.75 27.68 26.18
CA ARG A 425 -1.67 29.10 25.89
C ARG A 425 -1.62 29.69 27.28
N PRO A 426 -0.53 30.37 27.68
CA PRO A 426 -0.60 31.17 28.89
C PRO A 426 -1.89 31.99 28.75
N LEU A 427 -2.69 32.00 29.81
CA LEU A 427 -3.97 32.68 29.87
C LEU A 427 -3.70 34.19 29.86
N VAL A 428 -3.05 34.68 28.81
CA VAL A 428 -2.83 36.09 28.55
C VAL A 428 -4.19 36.59 28.13
N THR A 429 -4.83 37.27 29.07
CA THR A 429 -6.13 37.91 28.84
C THR A 429 -6.01 38.87 27.65
N PRO A 430 -7.10 39.14 26.92
CA PRO A 430 -7.10 40.17 25.88
C PRO A 430 -6.56 41.52 26.38
N ALA A 431 -6.81 41.85 27.65
CA ALA A 431 -6.28 43.04 28.31
C ALA A 431 -4.75 43.04 28.41
N GLN A 432 -4.15 41.94 28.87
CA GLN A 432 -2.68 41.80 28.96
C GLN A 432 -2.00 41.83 27.59
N ARG A 433 -2.65 41.33 26.53
CA ARG A 433 -2.14 41.47 25.15
C ARG A 433 -2.18 42.92 24.68
N SER A 434 -3.29 43.61 24.96
CA SER A 434 -3.43 45.03 24.63
C SER A 434 -2.40 45.87 25.35
N GLU A 435 -2.12 45.58 26.63
CA GLU A 435 -1.13 46.27 27.44
C GLU A 435 0.30 46.01 26.93
N ALA A 436 0.64 44.77 26.60
CA ALA A 436 1.94 44.44 26.02
C ALA A 436 2.17 45.11 24.66
N LEU A 437 1.15 45.13 23.79
CA LEU A 437 1.19 45.84 22.51
C LEU A 437 1.38 47.35 22.73
N MET A 438 0.64 47.94 23.67
CA MET A 438 0.77 49.34 24.02
C MET A 438 2.17 49.68 24.53
N GLY A 439 2.75 48.85 25.39
CA GLY A 439 4.11 49.00 25.89
C GLY A 439 5.16 48.94 24.76
N GLN A 440 5.01 48.00 23.82
CA GLN A 440 5.88 47.92 22.65
C GLN A 440 5.78 49.16 21.75
N LEU A 441 4.56 49.65 21.52
CA LEU A 441 4.34 50.85 20.71
C LEU A 441 5.00 52.08 21.35
N VAL A 442 4.88 52.25 22.67
CA VAL A 442 5.55 53.36 23.39
C VAL A 442 7.07 53.24 23.31
N GLN A 443 7.62 52.03 23.46
CA GLN A 443 9.05 51.81 23.42
C GLN A 443 9.66 52.04 22.03
N THR A 444 8.92 51.75 20.97
CA THR A 444 9.38 51.86 19.57
C THR A 444 8.94 53.16 18.89
N TYR A 445 8.24 54.04 19.62
CA TYR A 445 7.73 55.29 19.07
C TYR A 445 8.87 56.25 18.71
N ASP A 446 8.99 56.54 17.41
CA ASP A 446 9.94 57.50 16.86
C ASP A 446 9.18 58.55 16.03
N PRO A 447 8.97 59.78 16.50
CA PRO A 447 8.06 60.75 15.89
C PRO A 447 8.55 61.29 14.53
N PRO A 448 7.70 62.01 13.77
CA PRO A 448 8.05 62.56 12.46
C PRO A 448 8.87 63.85 12.56
N GLY A 449 9.63 64.11 11.49
CA GLY A 449 10.37 65.35 11.26
C GLY A 449 11.28 65.78 12.41
N THR A 450 11.17 67.04 12.83
CA THR A 450 12.03 67.64 13.84
C THR A 450 11.75 67.17 15.26
N LEU A 451 10.65 66.44 15.48
CA LEU A 451 10.34 65.86 16.79
C LEU A 451 11.22 64.65 17.10
N ARG A 452 11.83 64.04 16.08
CA ARG A 452 12.78 62.96 16.22
C ARG A 452 14.08 63.46 16.82
N THR A 453 14.60 62.77 17.85
CA THR A 453 15.83 63.16 18.57
C THR A 453 17.06 63.31 17.67
N ALA A 454 17.18 62.48 16.64
CA ALA A 454 18.27 62.54 15.65
C ALA A 454 18.00 63.48 14.47
N GLY A 455 16.89 64.22 14.50
CA GLY A 455 16.39 65.04 13.41
C GLY A 455 15.61 64.26 12.33
N PRO A 456 15.11 64.98 11.30
CA PRO A 456 14.33 64.40 10.21
C PRO A 456 15.07 63.27 9.49
N ARG A 457 14.34 62.23 9.04
CA ARG A 457 14.89 61.07 8.30
C ARG A 457 15.34 61.43 6.88
N HIS A 458 14.70 62.43 6.29
CA HIS A 458 14.96 62.98 4.97
C HIS A 458 14.38 64.40 4.89
N ASP A 459 14.54 65.07 3.74
CA ASP A 459 14.07 66.43 3.49
C ASP A 459 12.53 66.55 3.35
N ASN A 460 11.83 65.43 3.16
CA ASN A 460 10.37 65.33 3.10
C ASN A 460 9.73 64.77 4.40
N ASP A 461 10.49 64.64 5.49
CA ASP A 461 9.99 64.14 6.80
C ASP A 461 9.58 65.34 7.67
N PHE A 462 8.26 65.63 7.75
CA PHE A 462 7.70 66.77 8.48
C PHE A 462 6.67 66.33 9.52
N GLU A 463 6.57 67.08 10.63
CA GLU A 463 5.54 66.88 11.66
C GLU A 463 4.11 67.16 11.15
N ASP A 464 4.01 68.11 10.22
CA ASP A 464 2.76 68.56 9.63
C ASP A 464 2.60 67.91 8.27
N ILE A 465 1.61 67.03 8.14
CA ILE A 465 1.33 66.27 6.93
C ILE A 465 1.07 67.17 5.72
N SER A 466 0.57 68.40 5.93
CA SER A 466 0.34 69.35 4.82
C SER A 466 1.62 69.83 4.15
N LYS A 467 2.77 69.66 4.81
CA LYS A 467 4.10 70.01 4.29
C LYS A 467 4.78 68.85 3.58
N ILE A 468 4.24 67.64 3.72
CA ILE A 468 4.76 66.43 3.08
C ILE A 468 4.34 66.45 1.61
N ARG A 469 5.31 66.31 0.71
CA ARG A 469 5.07 66.25 -0.73
C ARG A 469 4.64 64.83 -1.10
N ILE A 470 3.60 64.72 -1.92
CA ILE A 470 3.09 63.43 -2.43
C ILE A 470 4.14 62.70 -3.26
N ALA A 471 4.90 63.44 -4.08
CA ALA A 471 5.98 62.85 -4.87
C ALA A 471 7.23 62.68 -3.99
N PRO A 472 7.78 61.45 -3.87
CA PRO A 472 8.95 61.20 -3.04
C PRO A 472 10.16 62.02 -3.48
N SER A 473 10.94 62.50 -2.52
CA SER A 473 12.22 63.16 -2.82
C SER A 473 13.33 62.14 -3.09
N HIS A 474 14.43 62.59 -3.69
CA HIS A 474 15.60 61.73 -3.86
C HIS A 474 16.20 61.28 -2.52
N ASN A 475 16.19 62.15 -1.50
CA ASN A 475 16.72 61.85 -0.18
C ASN A 475 15.79 60.90 0.61
N GLU A 476 14.49 60.97 0.36
CA GLU A 476 13.51 60.02 0.88
C GLU A 476 13.71 58.62 0.29
N LEU A 477 13.88 58.51 -1.02
CA LEU A 477 14.15 57.23 -1.69
C LEU A 477 15.45 56.55 -1.24
N LEU A 478 16.44 57.35 -0.80
CA LEU A 478 17.73 56.87 -0.35
C LEU A 478 17.86 56.79 1.18
N SER A 479 16.80 57.10 1.94
CA SER A 479 16.87 57.08 3.39
C SER A 479 17.04 55.65 3.91
N PRO A 480 18.05 55.36 4.75
CA PRO A 480 18.26 54.03 5.32
C PRO A 480 17.33 53.74 6.52
N LEU A 481 16.52 54.73 6.93
CA LEU A 481 15.65 54.66 8.10
C LEU A 481 14.22 54.36 7.67
N PRO A 482 13.45 53.56 8.44
CA PRO A 482 12.06 53.31 8.14
C PRO A 482 11.24 54.61 8.22
N PRO A 483 10.23 54.81 7.33
CA PRO A 483 9.38 55.98 7.37
C PRO A 483 8.53 56.01 8.65
N TYR A 484 8.13 57.21 9.07
CA TYR A 484 7.17 57.35 10.15
C TYR A 484 5.78 56.93 9.66
N LEU A 485 5.16 55.97 10.36
CA LEU A 485 3.80 55.52 10.10
C LEU A 485 2.97 55.61 11.39
N PRO A 486 1.97 56.49 11.46
CA PRO A 486 1.11 56.60 12.63
C PRO A 486 0.25 55.34 12.78
N VAL A 487 0.10 54.86 14.01
CA VAL A 487 -0.63 53.61 14.30
C VAL A 487 -2.12 53.88 14.47
N PHE A 488 -2.96 53.11 13.78
CA PHE A 488 -4.44 53.16 13.86
C PHE A 488 -4.98 52.51 15.16
N LEU A 489 -4.52 52.97 16.33
CA LEU A 489 -5.04 52.55 17.63
C LEU A 489 -5.32 53.78 18.51
N PRO A 490 -6.49 53.87 19.19
CA PRO A 490 -6.88 55.06 19.95
C PRO A 490 -5.84 55.52 20.99
N ASN A 491 -5.20 54.55 21.66
CA ASN A 491 -4.25 54.82 22.73
C ASN A 491 -2.80 54.83 22.28
N ALA A 492 -2.50 54.52 21.01
CA ALA A 492 -1.12 54.49 20.51
C ALA A 492 -0.43 55.87 20.66
N PRO A 493 0.88 55.87 20.96
CA PRO A 493 1.65 57.11 21.04
C PRO A 493 1.58 57.87 19.70
N HIS A 494 1.40 59.18 19.80
CA HIS A 494 1.27 60.09 18.67
C HIS A 494 1.68 61.51 19.11
N HIS A 495 2.24 62.32 18.21
CA HIS A 495 2.71 63.68 18.54
C HIS A 495 1.55 64.67 18.66
N ARG A 496 0.47 64.43 17.92
CA ARG A 496 -0.80 65.18 18.04
C ARG A 496 -1.66 64.70 19.23
N PRO A 497 -2.45 65.59 19.85
CA PRO A 497 -3.34 65.25 20.96
C PRO A 497 -4.37 64.17 20.63
N ALA A 498 -4.74 63.35 21.62
CA ALA A 498 -5.50 62.12 21.41
C ALA A 498 -6.90 62.30 20.78
N ASN A 499 -7.52 63.47 20.96
CA ASN A 499 -8.85 63.84 20.49
C ASN A 499 -8.83 65.01 19.49
N SER A 500 -7.75 65.15 18.72
CA SER A 500 -7.57 66.23 17.76
C SER A 500 -7.94 65.79 16.33
N MET A 501 -8.44 66.72 15.51
CA MET A 501 -8.71 66.44 14.10
C MET A 501 -7.42 66.20 13.33
N GLU A 502 -6.35 66.88 13.72
CA GLU A 502 -5.01 66.78 13.16
C GLU A 502 -4.48 65.34 13.30
N ARG A 503 -4.66 64.71 14.48
CA ARG A 503 -4.31 63.28 14.68
C ARG A 503 -5.10 62.37 13.75
N HIS A 504 -6.37 62.66 13.51
CA HIS A 504 -7.21 61.84 12.64
C HIS A 504 -6.76 61.94 11.18
N VAL A 505 -6.40 63.14 10.73
CA VAL A 505 -5.85 63.38 9.39
C VAL A 505 -4.51 62.65 9.22
N ASP A 506 -3.58 62.79 10.18
CA ASP A 506 -2.29 62.09 10.13
C ASP A 506 -2.47 60.57 10.01
N ILE A 507 -3.41 59.99 10.75
CA ILE A 507 -3.67 58.55 10.74
C ILE A 507 -4.34 58.07 9.43
N GLN A 508 -5.18 58.89 8.79
CA GLN A 508 -5.94 58.50 7.59
C GLN A 508 -5.20 58.67 6.27
N PHE A 509 -4.32 59.66 6.19
CA PHE A 509 -3.75 60.12 4.90
C PHE A 509 -2.27 59.76 4.70
N VAL A 510 -1.68 58.99 5.61
CA VAL A 510 -0.35 58.39 5.40
C VAL A 510 -0.54 57.06 4.66
N PHE A 511 -0.32 57.05 3.34
CA PHE A 511 -0.30 55.86 2.48
C PHE A 511 1.03 55.73 1.76
#